data_AF-A0AA35S1C1-F1
#
_entry.id   AF-A0AA35S1C1-F1
#
_cell.length_a   1.000
_cell.length_b   1.000
_cell.length_c   1.000
_cell.angle_alpha   90.00
_cell.angle_beta   90.00
_cell.angle_gamma   90.00
#
_symmetry.space_group_name_H-M   'P 1'
#
loop_
_entity.id
_entity.type
_entity.pdbx_description
1 polymer ?
#
loop_
_entity_poly.entity_id
_entity_poly.type
_entity_poly.pdbx_seq_one_letter_code
_entity_poly.pdbx_strand_id
1 'polypeptide(L)' 'MLRITGYSDCYSIRPGDDITFYVNSENGEDYEAKLVRLIHGDTNPDGPGYKEEEIDAPFDGTCTGATRRSTAAPT' A
#
# COMPACT_ATOMS: atom_id res chain seq x y z
N MET A 1 -12.93 12.32 -2.80
CA MET A 1 -11.52 12.23 -3.22
C MET A 1 -10.84 11.17 -2.36
N LEU A 2 -9.88 10.42 -2.91
CA LEU A 2 -9.02 9.54 -2.11
C LEU A 2 -7.91 10.39 -1.48
N ARG A 3 -7.85 10.40 -0.14
CA ARG A 3 -6.88 11.21 0.62
C ARG A 3 -5.46 10.66 0.55
N ILE A 4 -5.35 9.35 0.36
CA ILE A 4 -4.10 8.62 0.19
C ILE A 4 -4.24 7.66 -0.99
N THR A 5 -3.22 7.62 -1.84
CA THR A 5 -3.13 6.67 -2.95
C THR A 5 -1.70 6.15 -3.05
N GLY A 6 -1.52 4.96 -3.59
CA GLY A 6 -0.19 4.43 -3.84
C GLY A 6 -0.16 3.33 -4.88
N TYR A 7 1.02 3.07 -5.40
CA TYR A 7 1.30 1.99 -6.35
C TYR A 7 2.74 1.50 -6.16
N SER A 8 3.02 0.29 -6.61
CA SER A 8 4.37 -0.25 -6.67
C SER A 8 4.96 -0.11 -8.07
N ASP A 9 6.29 -0.09 -8.17
CA ASP A 9 7.03 -0.16 -9.44
C ASP A 9 6.84 -1.50 -10.18
N CYS A 10 6.52 -2.57 -9.46
CA CYS A 10 6.31 -3.91 -10.01
C CYS A 10 5.22 -4.69 -9.27
N TYR A 11 4.73 -5.78 -9.89
CA TYR A 11 3.68 -6.63 -9.31
C TYR A 11 4.20 -7.72 -8.37
N SER A 12 5.45 -8.15 -8.54
CA SER A 12 6.00 -9.29 -7.81
C SER A 12 7.52 -9.25 -7.80
N ILE A 13 8.11 -9.71 -6.69
CA ILE A 13 9.55 -9.82 -6.48
C ILE A 13 9.93 -11.22 -6.00
N ARG A 14 11.22 -11.58 -6.08
CA ARG A 14 11.76 -12.78 -5.42
C ARG A 14 12.44 -12.40 -4.09
N PRO A 15 12.74 -13.38 -3.21
CA PRO A 15 13.53 -13.12 -2.02
C PRO A 15 14.87 -12.47 -2.38
N GLY A 16 15.17 -11.32 -1.78
CA GLY A 16 16.39 -10.55 -2.01
C GLY A 16 16.28 -9.45 -3.07
N ASP A 17 15.17 -9.37 -3.80
CA ASP A 17 14.87 -8.25 -4.67
C ASP A 17 14.19 -7.10 -3.89
N ASP A 18 14.27 -5.88 -4.42
CA ASP A 18 13.58 -4.71 -3.88
C ASP A 18 12.27 -4.42 -4.64
N ILE A 19 11.26 -3.94 -3.90
CA ILE A 19 10.01 -3.38 -4.43
C ILE A 19 9.84 -1.95 -3.90
N THR A 20 9.52 -1.01 -4.77
CA THR A 20 9.33 0.39 -4.38
C THR A 20 7.85 0.74 -4.37
N PHE A 21 7.37 1.29 -3.24
CA PHE A 21 6.02 1.84 -3.14
C PHE A 21 6.06 3.37 -3.24
N TYR A 22 5.29 3.93 -4.17
CA TYR A 22 5.08 5.36 -4.32
C TYR A 22 3.75 5.72 -3.68
N VAL A 23 3.78 6.56 -2.65
CA VAL A 23 2.59 7.04 -1.94
C VAL A 23 2.39 8.53 -2.21
N ASN A 24 1.17 8.91 -2.56
CA ASN A 24 0.68 10.28 -2.54
C ASN A 24 -0.23 10.45 -1.32
N SER A 25 0.11 11.43 -0.49
CA SER A 25 -0.76 11.97 0.56
C SER A 25 -1.26 13.34 0.10
N GLU A 26 -2.58 13.49 -0.08
CA GLU A 26 -3.18 14.63 -0.78
C GLU A 26 -2.82 15.98 -0.13
N ASN A 27 -2.87 16.04 1.21
CA ASN A 27 -2.54 17.24 1.97
C ASN A 27 -1.18 17.14 2.67
N GLY A 28 -0.38 16.13 2.32
CA GLY A 28 0.90 15.87 2.95
C GLY A 28 0.79 15.39 4.39
N GLU A 29 -0.37 14.85 4.81
CA GLU A 29 -0.52 14.23 6.11
C GLU A 29 0.34 12.97 6.26
N ASP A 30 0.95 12.80 7.44
CA ASP A 30 1.61 11.56 7.83
C ASP A 30 0.64 10.39 7.76
N TYR A 31 1.16 9.21 7.43
CA TYR A 31 0.38 8.00 7.26
C TYR A 31 1.05 6.81 7.94
N GLU A 32 0.26 5.79 8.28
CA GLU A 32 0.79 4.53 8.77
C GLU A 32 0.95 3.53 7.63
N ALA A 33 2.07 2.81 7.62
CA ALA A 33 2.31 1.69 6.73
C ALA A 33 2.54 0.41 7.55
N LYS A 34 1.95 -0.69 7.07
CA LYS A 34 2.14 -2.04 7.58
C LYS A 34 2.17 -3.04 6.44
N LEU A 35 2.91 -4.13 6.59
CA LEU A 35 2.82 -5.26 5.68
C LEU A 35 1.72 -6.23 6.14
N VAL A 36 0.87 -6.68 5.21
CA VAL A 36 -0.16 -7.68 5.49
C VAL A 36 -0.12 -8.82 4.49
N ARG A 37 -0.41 -10.03 4.96
CA ARG A 37 -0.78 -11.17 4.13
C ARG A 37 -2.30 -11.20 3.98
N LEU A 38 -2.78 -10.83 2.81
CA LEU A 38 -4.20 -10.98 2.48
C LEU A 38 -4.55 -12.47 2.32
N ILE A 39 -5.50 -12.95 3.11
CA ILE A 39 -5.96 -14.36 3.10
C ILE A 39 -7.30 -14.49 2.37
N HIS A 40 -8.22 -13.54 2.58
CA HIS A 40 -9.53 -13.53 1.94
C HIS A 40 -10.07 -12.11 1.80
N GLY A 41 -10.46 -11.71 0.58
CA GLY A 41 -10.87 -10.33 0.28
C GLY A 41 -12.38 -10.08 0.21
N ASP A 42 -13.20 -11.13 0.10
CA ASP A 42 -14.66 -10.98 -0.03
C ASP A 42 -15.30 -10.70 1.34
N THR A 43 -16.12 -9.65 1.37
CA THR A 43 -16.83 -9.12 2.56
C THR A 43 -18.29 -9.56 2.63
N ASN A 44 -18.73 -10.47 1.77
CA ASN A 44 -20.06 -11.08 1.82
C ASN A 44 -20.34 -11.67 3.23
N PRO A 45 -21.44 -11.28 3.90
CA PRO A 45 -21.78 -11.76 5.24
C PRO A 45 -22.05 -13.27 5.32
N ASP A 46 -22.46 -13.91 4.21
CA ASP A 46 -22.66 -15.36 4.14
C ASP A 46 -21.37 -16.13 3.82
N GLY A 47 -20.28 -15.41 3.55
CA GLY A 47 -18.96 -15.95 3.29
C GLY A 47 -18.09 -16.05 4.54
N PRO A 48 -16.82 -16.44 4.39
CA PRO A 48 -15.88 -16.51 5.51
C PRO A 48 -15.42 -15.11 6.01
N GLY A 49 -15.81 -14.04 5.32
CA GLY A 49 -15.46 -12.65 5.63
C GLY A 49 -14.04 -12.25 5.21
N TYR A 50 -13.74 -10.95 5.32
CA TYR A 50 -12.40 -10.41 5.07
C TYR A 50 -11.39 -10.95 6.10
N LYS A 51 -10.21 -11.37 5.63
CA LYS A 51 -9.13 -11.92 6.47
C LYS A 51 -7.78 -11.45 5.98
N GLU A 52 -7.02 -10.89 6.88
CA GLU A 52 -5.62 -10.54 6.70
C GLU A 52 -4.83 -10.87 7.96
N GLU A 53 -3.51 -10.90 7.83
CA GLU A 53 -2.56 -11.09 8.92
C GLU A 53 -1.44 -10.07 8.77
N GLU A 54 -1.20 -9.29 9.82
CA GLU A 54 -0.05 -8.36 9.87
C GLU A 54 1.25 -9.17 9.90
N ILE A 55 2.24 -8.72 9.13
CA ILE A 55 3.59 -9.28 9.08
C ILE A 55 4.55 -8.17 9.47
N ASP A 56 5.40 -8.43 10.45
CA ASP A 56 6.44 -7.48 10.85
C ASP A 56 7.33 -7.13 9.64
N ALA A 57 7.47 -5.85 9.35
CA ALA A 57 8.29 -5.32 8.28
C ALA A 57 9.20 -4.16 8.76
N PRO A 58 10.39 -3.98 8.15
CA PRO A 58 11.32 -2.91 8.54
C PRO A 58 10.77 -1.49 8.39
N PHE A 59 9.70 -1.31 7.61
CA PHE A 59 9.06 -0.02 7.34
C PHE A 59 7.81 0.24 8.19
N ASP A 60 7.48 -0.66 9.11
CA ASP A 60 6.25 -0.54 9.91
C ASP A 60 6.22 0.75 10.73
N GLY A 61 5.08 1.44 10.70
CA GLY A 61 4.80 2.63 11.49
C GLY A 61 4.55 3.88 10.66
N THR A 62 4.84 5.04 11.26
CA THR A 62 4.52 6.34 10.69
C THR A 62 5.53 6.74 9.60
N CYS A 63 5.00 7.01 8.41
CA CYS A 63 5.72 7.56 7.27
C CYS A 63 5.32 9.03 7.05
N THR A 64 6.30 9.86 6.71
CA THR A 64 6.02 11.28 6.40
C THR A 64 5.27 11.42 5.09
N GLY A 65 4.16 12.16 5.14
CA GLY A 65 3.32 12.44 3.99
C GLY A 65 3.98 13.35 2.96
N ALA A 66 3.70 13.12 1.67
CA ALA A 66 4.06 14.04 0.61
C ALA A 66 3.03 14.06 -0.52
N THR A 67 2.69 15.25 -0.99
CA THR A 67 1.88 15.42 -2.19
C THR A 67 2.73 15.10 -3.43
N ARG A 68 2.28 14.16 -4.26
CA ARG A 68 2.97 13.80 -5.52
C ARG A 68 2.07 13.97 -6.73
N ARG A 69 2.43 14.85 -7.64
CA ARG A 69 1.68 14.99 -8.91
C ARG A 69 2.01 13.83 -9.84
N SER A 70 1.00 13.12 -10.32
CA SER A 70 1.18 12.19 -11.43
C SER A 70 1.35 12.99 -12.72
N THR A 71 2.52 12.89 -13.34
CA THR A 71 2.67 13.21 -14.76
C THR A 71 2.20 12.00 -15.55
N ALA A 72 1.38 12.21 -16.59
CA ALA A 72 1.06 11.14 -17.53
C ALA A 72 2.36 10.51 -18.05
N ALA A 73 2.46 9.19 -18.04
CA ALA A 73 3.58 8.50 -18.65
C ALA A 73 3.65 8.92 -20.13
N PRO A 74 4.84 9.23 -20.69
CA PRO A 74 4.97 9.40 -22.13
C PRO A 74 4.49 8.12 -22.80
N THR A 75 3.58 8.28 -23.77
CA THR A 75 2.97 7.19 -24.52
C THR A 75 3.98 6.52 -25.45
#